data_AF-E1ZN04-F1
#
_entry.id   AF-E1ZN04-F1
#
_cell.length_a   1.000
_cell.length_b   1.000
_cell.length_c   1.000
_cell.angle_alpha   90.00
_cell.angle_beta   90.00
_cell.angle_gamma   90.00
#
_symmetry.space_group_name_H-M   'P 1'
#
loop_
_entity.id
_entity.type
_entity.pdbx_description
1 polymer ?
#
loop_
_entity_poly.entity_id
_entity_poly.type
_entity_poly.pdbx_seq_one_letter_code
_entity_poly.pdbx_strand_id
1 'polypeptide(L)'
;MKNPRRRAWELGVSLVEQQSMLFDVFVKPVLSYGCEVWGVDMLNRADCSSVERVHRWFCRRIQGLPRQVSSAVALAELGRQPLHLFWVQQLVRFWNRLQASMAEPDRVLAWAFEDTLALMREGTDLAAGSPCWCRRWQQFLLSAPTDSGTIVWLTELDEKTVVERAAAAYLRQSLEPALTKPEPESSSQQQPVAASNISQQQHLPVTPSLT
;
A
#
# COMPACT_ATOMS: atom_id res chain seq x y z
N MET A 1 -2.84 -34.52 -4.07
CA MET A 1 -3.71 -33.55 -3.36
C MET A 1 -5.15 -33.71 -3.85
N LYS A 2 -6.13 -33.97 -2.96
CA LYS A 2 -7.55 -34.00 -3.33
C LYS A 2 -7.98 -32.60 -3.81
N ASN A 3 -8.74 -32.51 -4.91
CA ASN A 3 -9.20 -31.24 -5.46
C ASN A 3 -10.07 -30.51 -4.41
N PRO A 4 -9.67 -29.32 -3.93
CA PRO A 4 -10.38 -28.62 -2.85
C PRO A 4 -11.82 -28.28 -3.24
N ARG A 5 -12.12 -28.12 -4.53
CA ARG A 5 -13.50 -27.92 -5.02
C ARG A 5 -14.36 -29.16 -4.83
N ARG A 6 -13.78 -30.35 -5.04
CA ARG A 6 -14.49 -31.62 -4.85
C ARG A 6 -14.81 -31.82 -3.37
N ARG A 7 -13.86 -31.50 -2.48
CA ARG A 7 -14.08 -31.58 -1.03
C ARG A 7 -15.09 -30.56 -0.53
N ALA A 8 -15.07 -29.32 -1.05
CA ALA A 8 -16.06 -28.31 -0.72
C ALA A 8 -17.47 -28.71 -1.19
N TRP A 9 -17.57 -29.32 -2.38
CA TRP A 9 -18.81 -29.90 -2.89
C TRP A 9 -19.32 -31.06 -2.00
N GLU A 10 -18.42 -31.98 -1.61
CA GLU A 10 -18.72 -33.09 -0.68
C GLU A 10 -19.22 -32.60 0.68
N LEU A 11 -18.81 -31.41 1.12
CA LEU A 11 -19.21 -30.78 2.39
C LEU A 11 -20.44 -29.86 2.24
N GLY A 12 -21.03 -29.73 1.05
CA GLY A 12 -22.14 -28.81 0.79
C GLY A 12 -21.74 -27.32 0.82
N VAL A 13 -20.44 -27.01 0.80
CA VAL A 13 -19.88 -25.64 0.82
C VAL A 13 -19.63 -25.16 -0.62
N SER A 14 -20.65 -25.25 -1.47
CA SER A 14 -20.57 -24.79 -2.85
C SER A 14 -21.05 -23.36 -3.03
N LEU A 15 -21.74 -22.78 -2.04
CA LEU A 15 -22.30 -21.44 -2.16
C LEU A 15 -21.21 -20.38 -2.00
N VAL A 16 -21.21 -19.40 -2.91
CA VAL A 16 -20.24 -18.28 -2.92
C VAL A 16 -20.27 -17.51 -1.59
N GLU A 17 -21.46 -17.37 -1.00
CA GLU A 17 -21.65 -16.72 0.30
C GLU A 17 -20.95 -17.48 1.43
N GLN A 18 -21.06 -18.81 1.47
CA GLN A 18 -20.39 -19.64 2.48
C GLN A 18 -18.87 -19.57 2.35
N GLN A 19 -18.35 -19.61 1.11
CA GLN A 19 -16.91 -19.47 0.87
C GLN A 19 -16.41 -18.09 1.27
N SER A 20 -17.21 -17.05 1.02
CA SER A 20 -16.93 -15.68 1.45
C SER A 20 -16.90 -15.58 2.98
N MET A 21 -17.90 -16.15 3.66
CA MET A 21 -17.95 -16.20 5.12
C MET A 21 -16.72 -16.91 5.71
N LEU A 22 -16.34 -18.06 5.15
CA LEU A 22 -15.14 -18.78 5.59
C LEU A 22 -13.86 -17.94 5.40
N PHE A 23 -13.76 -17.19 4.29
CA PHE A 23 -12.65 -16.26 4.10
C PHE A 23 -12.62 -15.19 5.19
N ASP A 24 -13.78 -14.62 5.54
CA ASP A 24 -13.88 -13.57 6.55
C ASP A 24 -13.58 -14.07 7.97
N VAL A 25 -13.91 -15.34 8.27
CA VAL A 25 -13.68 -15.94 9.58
C VAL A 25 -12.23 -16.42 9.74
N PHE A 26 -11.63 -17.02 8.71
CA PHE A 26 -10.32 -17.67 8.85
C PHE A 26 -9.17 -16.88 8.24
N VAL A 27 -9.38 -16.22 7.10
CA VAL A 27 -8.29 -15.61 6.33
C VAL A 27 -8.14 -14.15 6.68
N LYS A 28 -9.23 -13.38 6.68
CA LYS A 28 -9.20 -11.94 6.99
C LYS A 28 -8.52 -11.61 8.33
N PRO A 29 -8.73 -12.35 9.44
CA PRO A 29 -8.08 -12.05 10.71
C PRO A 29 -6.57 -12.30 10.66
N VAL A 30 -6.13 -13.38 10.02
CA VAL A 30 -4.69 -13.69 9.84
C VAL A 30 -4.02 -12.62 9.00
N LEU A 31 -4.68 -12.19 7.92
CA LEU A 31 -4.19 -11.17 7.00
C LEU A 31 -4.16 -9.76 7.62
N SER A 32 -4.99 -9.48 8.62
CA SER A 32 -5.14 -8.15 9.22
C SER A 32 -4.59 -8.07 10.65
N TYR A 33 -3.97 -9.14 11.14
CA TYR A 33 -3.42 -9.17 12.50
C TYR A 33 -2.31 -8.13 12.65
N GLY A 34 -2.48 -7.20 13.60
CA GLY A 34 -1.51 -6.12 13.86
C GLY A 34 -1.50 -5.02 12.80
N CYS A 35 -2.54 -4.91 11.96
CA CYS A 35 -2.64 -3.87 10.93
C CYS A 35 -2.60 -2.44 11.50
N GLU A 36 -2.84 -2.26 12.79
CA GLU A 36 -2.66 -1.00 13.51
C GLU A 36 -1.19 -0.54 13.51
N VAL A 37 -0.26 -1.49 13.52
CA VAL A 37 1.20 -1.22 13.57
C VAL A 37 1.77 -1.13 12.16
N TRP A 38 1.59 -2.16 11.34
CA TRP A 38 2.18 -2.23 10.00
C TRP A 38 1.29 -1.69 8.87
N GLY A 39 -0.03 -1.58 9.10
CA GLY A 39 -0.99 -1.23 8.05
C GLY A 39 -0.82 0.18 7.53
N VAL A 40 -0.35 1.10 8.37
CA VAL A 40 -0.08 2.50 7.99
C VAL A 40 0.91 2.61 6.83
N ASP A 41 1.89 1.71 6.78
CA ASP A 41 2.92 1.64 5.73
C ASP A 41 2.32 1.18 4.40
N MET A 42 1.29 0.35 4.49
CA MET A 42 0.63 -0.26 3.36
C MET A 42 -0.49 0.62 2.82
N LEU A 43 -1.03 1.59 3.57
CA LEU A 43 -2.12 2.44 3.09
C LEU A 43 -1.76 3.24 1.83
N ASN A 44 -0.55 3.81 1.78
CA ASN A 44 -0.07 4.54 0.60
C ASN A 44 0.25 3.64 -0.61
N ARG A 45 0.28 2.32 -0.41
CA ARG A 45 0.54 1.30 -1.44
C ARG A 45 -0.50 0.18 -1.39
N ALA A 46 -1.73 0.50 -0.99
CA ALA A 46 -2.72 -0.49 -0.59
C ALA A 46 -2.99 -1.52 -1.70
N ASP A 47 -2.99 -1.06 -2.95
CA ASP A 47 -3.20 -1.89 -4.12
C ASP A 47 -2.08 -2.87 -4.44
N CYS A 48 -0.87 -2.61 -3.96
CA CYS A 48 0.31 -3.43 -4.22
C CYS A 48 0.65 -4.37 -3.05
N SER A 49 -0.10 -4.31 -1.95
CA SER A 49 0.18 -5.14 -0.78
C SER A 49 0.01 -6.63 -1.10
N SER A 50 0.90 -7.46 -0.57
CA SER A 50 0.83 -8.92 -0.68
C SER A 50 -0.49 -9.46 -0.12
N VAL A 51 -1.01 -8.81 0.91
CA VAL A 51 -2.26 -9.14 1.58
C VAL A 51 -3.47 -8.91 0.68
N GLU A 52 -3.59 -7.73 0.07
CA GLU A 52 -4.69 -7.40 -0.84
C GLU A 52 -4.68 -8.29 -2.10
N ARG A 53 -3.49 -8.73 -2.54
CA ARG A 53 -3.36 -9.71 -3.64
C ARG A 53 -4.02 -11.05 -3.31
N VAL A 54 -3.92 -11.52 -2.06
CA VAL A 54 -4.59 -12.77 -1.63
C VAL A 54 -6.10 -12.60 -1.69
N HIS A 55 -6.63 -11.48 -1.19
CA HIS A 55 -8.06 -11.19 -1.23
C HIS A 55 -8.60 -11.12 -2.66
N ARG A 56 -7.93 -10.38 -3.55
CA ARG A 56 -8.32 -10.28 -4.96
C ARG A 56 -8.22 -11.60 -5.71
N TRP A 57 -7.18 -12.38 -5.42
CA TRP A 57 -7.05 -13.73 -5.97
C TRP A 57 -8.23 -14.60 -5.56
N PHE A 58 -8.62 -14.56 -4.28
CA PHE A 58 -9.80 -15.27 -3.79
C PHE A 58 -11.07 -14.81 -4.51
N CYS A 59 -11.35 -13.51 -4.56
CA CYS A 59 -12.54 -12.96 -5.21
C CYS A 59 -12.65 -13.38 -6.69
N ARG A 60 -11.55 -13.34 -7.45
CA ARG A 60 -11.54 -13.81 -8.84
C ARG A 60 -11.74 -15.32 -8.93
N ARG A 61 -11.11 -16.08 -8.02
CA ARG A 61 -11.11 -17.54 -8.04
C ARG A 61 -12.49 -18.15 -7.79
N ILE A 62 -13.29 -17.55 -6.91
CA ILE A 62 -14.64 -18.04 -6.60
C ILE A 62 -15.62 -17.74 -7.74
N GLN A 63 -15.48 -16.59 -8.41
CA GLN A 63 -16.31 -16.19 -9.54
C GLN A 63 -15.88 -16.81 -10.87
N GLY A 64 -14.65 -17.33 -10.96
CA GLY A 64 -14.09 -17.82 -12.22
C GLY A 64 -13.63 -16.71 -13.17
N LEU A 65 -13.39 -15.50 -12.66
CA LEU A 65 -12.97 -14.36 -13.47
C LEU A 65 -11.52 -14.53 -13.97
N PRO A 66 -11.23 -14.10 -15.21
CA PRO A 66 -9.87 -14.10 -15.73
C PRO A 66 -9.01 -13.02 -15.05
N ARG A 67 -7.68 -13.15 -15.17
CA ARG A 67 -6.71 -12.27 -14.47
C ARG A 67 -6.78 -10.81 -14.94
N GLN A 68 -7.28 -10.59 -16.16
CA GLN A 68 -7.40 -9.29 -16.83
C GLN A 68 -8.51 -8.41 -16.24
N VAL A 69 -9.48 -8.99 -15.53
CA VAL A 69 -10.59 -8.22 -14.93
C VAL A 69 -10.05 -7.32 -13.83
N SER A 70 -10.49 -6.06 -13.83
CA SER A 70 -10.09 -5.09 -12.81
C SER A 70 -10.47 -5.60 -11.41
N SER A 71 -9.61 -5.32 -10.44
CA SER A 71 -9.84 -5.75 -9.05
C SER A 71 -11.10 -5.12 -8.47
N ALA A 72 -11.39 -3.87 -8.84
CA ALA A 72 -12.59 -3.16 -8.43
C ALA A 72 -13.88 -3.85 -8.89
N VAL A 73 -13.94 -4.30 -10.15
CA VAL A 73 -15.09 -5.07 -10.65
C VAL A 73 -15.20 -6.40 -9.92
N ALA A 74 -14.10 -7.14 -9.77
CA ALA A 74 -14.12 -8.43 -9.06
C ALA A 74 -14.59 -8.33 -7.59
N LEU A 75 -14.33 -7.20 -6.94
CA LEU A 75 -14.82 -6.91 -5.59
C LEU A 75 -16.28 -6.46 -5.60
N ALA A 76 -16.66 -5.58 -6.52
CA ALA A 76 -18.01 -5.04 -6.65
C ALA A 76 -19.06 -6.14 -6.93
N GLU A 77 -18.76 -7.10 -7.80
CA GLU A 77 -19.64 -8.25 -8.10
C GLU A 77 -19.96 -9.11 -6.86
N LEU A 78 -19.07 -9.14 -5.87
CA LEU A 78 -19.28 -9.84 -4.60
C LEU A 78 -19.83 -8.94 -3.49
N GLY A 79 -20.09 -7.66 -3.78
CA GLY A 79 -20.43 -6.66 -2.77
C GLY A 79 -19.32 -6.44 -1.74
N ARG A 80 -18.07 -6.73 -2.09
CA ARG A 80 -16.93 -6.69 -1.16
C ARG A 80 -16.15 -5.38 -1.29
N GLN A 81 -15.54 -5.02 -0.17
CA GLN A 81 -14.65 -3.87 -0.05
C GLN A 81 -13.19 -4.34 0.03
N PRO A 82 -12.22 -3.55 -0.47
CA PRO A 82 -10.80 -3.88 -0.34
C PRO A 82 -10.38 -3.94 1.14
N LEU A 83 -9.38 -4.77 1.47
CA LEU A 83 -8.99 -5.02 2.87
C LEU A 83 -8.44 -3.77 3.57
N HIS A 84 -7.81 -2.87 2.84
CA HIS A 84 -7.24 -1.66 3.44
C HIS A 84 -8.29 -0.79 4.12
N LEU A 85 -9.56 -0.79 3.67
CA LEU A 85 -10.64 -0.06 4.36
C LEU A 85 -10.91 -0.62 5.75
N PHE A 86 -10.79 -1.94 5.91
CA PHE A 86 -10.85 -2.55 7.23
C PHE A 86 -9.65 -2.14 8.10
N TRP A 87 -8.45 -2.02 7.53
CA TRP A 87 -7.28 -1.53 8.28
C TRP A 87 -7.43 -0.07 8.69
N VAL A 88 -7.95 0.80 7.81
CA VAL A 88 -8.27 2.19 8.14
C VAL A 88 -9.18 2.25 9.35
N GLN A 89 -10.23 1.42 9.38
CA GLN A 89 -11.12 1.32 10.54
C GLN A 89 -10.38 0.94 11.82
N GLN A 90 -9.50 -0.08 11.79
CA GLN A 90 -8.73 -0.49 12.97
C GLN A 90 -7.72 0.59 13.39
N LEU A 91 -7.08 1.26 12.45
CA LEU A 91 -6.13 2.36 12.69
C LEU A 91 -6.81 3.56 13.34
N VAL A 92 -8.02 3.93 12.89
CA VAL A 92 -8.80 5.00 13.54
C VAL A 92 -9.13 4.64 14.99
N ARG A 93 -9.62 3.42 15.23
CA ARG A 93 -9.92 2.96 16.59
C ARG A 93 -8.67 2.92 17.46
N PHE A 94 -7.55 2.48 16.90
CA PHE A 94 -6.27 2.45 17.59
C PHE A 94 -5.79 3.86 17.95
N TRP A 95 -5.87 4.79 17.00
CA TRP A 95 -5.56 6.20 17.20
C TRP A 95 -6.39 6.81 18.33
N ASN A 96 -7.72 6.59 18.34
CA ASN A 96 -8.58 7.10 19.40
C ASN A 96 -8.22 6.48 20.78
N ARG A 97 -7.81 5.20 20.83
CA ARG A 97 -7.28 4.59 22.07
C ARG A 97 -5.95 5.20 22.50
N LEU A 98 -5.05 5.52 21.58
CA LEU A 98 -3.78 6.19 21.88
C LEU A 98 -4.04 7.59 22.46
N GLN A 99 -4.93 8.37 21.85
CA GLN A 99 -5.32 9.68 22.38
C GLN A 99 -5.93 9.57 23.78
N ALA A 100 -6.84 8.62 24.00
CA ALA A 100 -7.42 8.39 25.33
C ALA A 100 -6.36 7.99 26.36
N SER A 101 -5.32 7.25 25.95
CA SER A 101 -4.24 6.85 26.86
C SER A 101 -3.39 8.03 27.37
N MET A 102 -3.37 9.17 26.66
CA MET A 102 -2.66 10.37 27.12
C MET A 102 -3.28 11.00 28.37
N ALA A 103 -4.55 10.68 28.69
CA ALA A 103 -5.17 11.13 29.94
C ALA A 103 -4.65 10.34 31.17
N GLU A 104 -3.99 9.20 30.96
CA GLU A 104 -3.44 8.33 32.01
C GLU A 104 -1.91 8.17 31.80
N PRO A 105 -1.09 9.12 32.30
CA PRO A 105 0.34 9.17 32.00
C PRO A 105 1.17 8.02 32.59
N ASP A 106 0.62 7.21 33.50
CA ASP A 106 1.32 6.06 34.08
C ASP A 106 1.36 4.84 33.16
N ARG A 107 0.65 4.87 32.02
CA ARG A 107 0.69 3.77 31.04
C ARG A 107 1.91 3.88 30.14
N VAL A 108 2.65 2.78 30.01
CA VAL A 108 3.77 2.64 29.03
C VAL A 108 3.34 3.01 27.61
N LEU A 109 2.08 2.75 27.25
CA LEU A 109 1.53 3.13 25.94
C LEU A 109 1.51 4.65 25.73
N ALA A 110 1.23 5.44 26.77
CA ALA A 110 1.22 6.89 26.69
C ALA A 110 2.64 7.42 26.42
N TRP A 111 3.64 6.90 27.14
CA TRP A 111 5.05 7.28 26.91
C TRP A 111 5.52 6.93 25.50
N ALA A 112 5.26 5.70 25.03
CA ALA A 112 5.62 5.29 23.69
C ALA A 112 4.93 6.16 22.61
N PHE A 113 3.70 6.59 22.87
CA PHE A 113 2.98 7.48 21.98
C PHE A 113 3.55 8.90 21.99
N GLU A 114 3.87 9.46 23.17
CA GLU A 114 4.55 10.74 23.33
C GLU A 114 5.91 10.77 22.62
N ASP A 115 6.71 9.71 22.75
CA ASP A 115 7.99 9.56 22.04
C ASP A 115 7.77 9.58 20.53
N THR A 116 6.74 8.89 20.03
CA THR A 116 6.42 8.87 18.60
C THR A 116 5.97 10.26 18.10
N LEU A 117 5.25 11.03 18.93
CA LEU A 117 4.88 12.41 18.64
C LEU A 117 6.08 13.36 18.69
N ALA A 118 7.01 13.17 19.64
CA ALA A 118 8.26 13.92 19.73
C ALA A 118 9.10 13.70 18.45
N LEU A 119 9.29 12.45 18.04
CA LEU A 119 9.97 12.09 16.79
C LEU A 119 9.33 12.75 15.56
N MET A 120 8.00 12.84 15.54
CA MET A 120 7.28 13.52 14.44
C MET A 120 7.56 15.03 14.41
N ARG A 121 7.70 15.68 15.57
CA ARG A 121 7.97 17.13 15.72
C ARG A 121 9.43 17.47 15.39
N GLU A 122 10.36 16.62 15.81
CA GLU A 122 11.81 16.84 15.63
C GLU A 122 12.29 16.50 14.22
N GLY A 123 11.70 15.50 13.59
CA GLY A 123 12.30 14.88 12.41
C GLY A 123 11.96 15.55 11.08
N THR A 124 12.39 16.76 10.75
CA THR A 124 12.47 17.14 9.32
C THR A 124 13.62 16.43 8.59
N ASP A 125 14.66 16.02 9.34
CA ASP A 125 15.98 15.66 8.79
C ASP A 125 16.43 14.20 9.01
N LEU A 126 15.57 13.31 9.54
CA LEU A 126 15.89 11.88 9.66
C LEU A 126 15.81 11.18 8.30
N ALA A 127 16.86 11.37 7.50
CA ALA A 127 17.30 10.58 6.35
C ALA A 127 16.18 9.83 5.60
N ALA A 128 15.38 10.53 4.79
CA ALA A 128 14.57 10.07 3.63
C ALA A 128 13.80 8.72 3.71
N GLY A 129 13.72 8.07 4.87
CA GLY A 129 13.51 6.62 4.96
C GLY A 129 13.07 6.12 6.33
N SER A 130 13.08 6.96 7.37
CA SER A 130 12.36 6.64 8.62
C SER A 130 11.18 7.58 8.85
N PRO A 131 10.07 7.42 8.11
CA PRO A 131 8.84 8.12 8.49
C PRO A 131 8.29 7.44 9.75
N CYS A 132 8.28 8.17 10.87
CA CYS A 132 7.64 7.73 12.11
C CYS A 132 6.17 7.36 11.84
N TRP A 133 5.62 6.44 12.64
CA TRP A 133 4.26 5.93 12.46
C TRP A 133 3.22 7.06 12.41
N CYS A 134 3.30 8.02 13.35
CA CYS A 134 2.39 9.17 13.41
C CYS A 134 2.43 10.02 12.13
N ARG A 135 3.61 10.20 11.51
CA ARG A 135 3.71 10.97 10.27
C ARG A 135 3.08 10.25 9.09
N ARG A 136 3.24 8.93 8.96
CA ARG A 136 2.60 8.18 7.88
C ARG A 136 1.09 8.21 8.03
N TRP A 137 0.61 8.08 9.26
CA TRP A 137 -0.81 8.19 9.57
C TRP A 137 -1.34 9.59 9.25
N GLN A 138 -0.62 10.64 9.65
CA GLN A 138 -0.96 12.02 9.30
C GLN A 138 -0.95 12.25 7.78
N GLN A 139 0.05 11.77 7.06
CA GLN A 139 0.13 11.87 5.60
C GLN A 139 -1.07 11.20 4.94
N PHE A 140 -1.47 10.02 5.41
CA PHE A 140 -2.67 9.35 4.91
C PHE A 140 -3.93 10.20 5.16
N LEU A 141 -4.11 10.69 6.38
CA LEU A 141 -5.25 11.55 6.73
C LEU A 141 -5.31 12.84 5.89
N LEU A 142 -4.16 13.41 5.52
CA LEU A 142 -4.04 14.60 4.67
C LEU A 142 -4.17 14.30 3.16
N SER A 143 -3.88 13.06 2.74
CA SER A 143 -3.91 12.67 1.31
C SER A 143 -5.32 12.56 0.74
N ALA A 144 -6.34 12.45 1.59
CA ALA A 144 -7.74 12.47 1.18
C ALA A 144 -8.26 13.93 1.18
N PRO A 145 -8.93 14.40 0.11
CA PRO A 145 -9.44 15.77 0.05
C PRO A 145 -10.43 16.03 1.19
N THR A 146 -10.06 16.95 2.08
CA THR A 146 -10.90 17.43 3.18
C THR A 146 -11.68 18.65 2.70
N ASP A 147 -13.00 18.54 2.62
CA ASP A 147 -13.89 19.71 2.41
C ASP A 147 -13.93 20.64 3.64
N SER A 148 -13.35 20.20 4.77
CA SER A 148 -13.51 20.85 6.08
C SER A 148 -12.35 21.73 6.52
N GLY A 149 -11.18 21.74 5.86
CA GLY A 149 -10.05 22.63 6.16
C GLY A 149 -9.43 22.55 7.58
N THR A 150 -10.07 21.87 8.52
CA THR A 150 -9.62 21.75 9.91
C THR A 150 -8.65 20.59 10.05
N ILE A 151 -7.54 20.82 10.74
CA ILE A 151 -6.47 19.85 10.97
C ILE A 151 -6.98 18.77 11.96
N VAL A 152 -7.54 17.67 11.43
CA VAL A 152 -8.26 16.61 12.19
C VAL A 152 -7.33 15.67 12.96
N TRP A 153 -6.00 15.77 12.80
CA TRP A 153 -5.10 14.74 13.35
C TRP A 153 -4.91 14.78 14.87
N LEU A 154 -5.24 15.89 15.55
CA LEU A 154 -5.10 16.04 17.02
C LEU A 154 -6.41 15.84 17.80
N THR A 155 -7.47 15.41 17.13
CA THR A 155 -8.79 15.22 17.74
C THR A 155 -9.23 13.78 17.61
N GLU A 156 -10.24 13.39 18.39
CA GLU A 156 -10.94 12.12 18.18
C GLU A 156 -11.46 12.07 16.74
N LEU A 157 -11.13 10.98 16.05
CA LEU A 157 -11.50 10.76 14.66
C LEU A 157 -12.87 10.07 14.60
N ASP A 158 -13.78 10.61 13.80
CA ASP A 158 -15.00 9.88 13.46
C ASP A 158 -14.69 8.73 12.49
N GLU A 159 -14.89 7.50 12.98
CA GLU A 159 -14.62 6.26 12.27
C GLU A 159 -15.36 6.20 10.93
N LYS A 160 -16.65 6.55 10.91
CA LYS A 160 -17.48 6.46 9.70
C LYS A 160 -16.95 7.40 8.62
N THR A 161 -16.76 8.67 8.99
CA THR A 161 -16.27 9.69 8.07
C THR A 161 -14.91 9.33 7.46
N VAL A 162 -13.95 8.82 8.26
CA VAL A 162 -12.62 8.46 7.75
C VAL A 162 -12.68 7.25 6.81
N VAL A 163 -13.47 6.23 7.15
CA VAL A 163 -13.63 5.03 6.30
C VAL A 163 -14.37 5.38 4.99
N GLU A 164 -15.40 6.21 5.04
CA GLU A 164 -16.13 6.68 3.85
C GLU A 164 -15.22 7.48 2.91
N ARG A 165 -14.37 8.35 3.46
CA ARG A 165 -13.36 9.08 2.67
C ARG A 165 -12.36 8.15 2.01
N ALA A 166 -11.84 7.17 2.74
CA ALA A 166 -10.92 6.17 2.19
C ALA A 166 -11.59 5.34 1.07
N ALA A 167 -12.87 4.97 1.25
CA ALA A 167 -13.65 4.25 0.25
C ALA A 167 -13.86 5.10 -1.02
N ALA A 168 -14.18 6.39 -0.86
CA ALA A 168 -14.32 7.32 -1.97
C ALA A 168 -13.00 7.51 -2.73
N ALA A 169 -11.87 7.61 -2.03
CA ALA A 169 -10.54 7.70 -2.64
C ALA A 169 -10.22 6.44 -3.46
N TYR A 170 -10.47 5.25 -2.90
CA TYR A 170 -10.30 3.98 -3.61
C TYR A 170 -11.17 3.89 -4.87
N LEU A 171 -12.44 4.31 -4.80
CA LEU A 171 -13.35 4.30 -5.95
C LEU A 171 -12.85 5.24 -7.04
N ARG A 172 -12.43 6.47 -6.70
CA ARG A 172 -11.85 7.41 -7.67
C ARG A 172 -10.64 6.80 -8.39
N GLN A 173 -9.69 6.27 -7.61
CA GLN A 173 -8.48 5.62 -8.16
C GLN A 173 -8.81 4.39 -9.02
N SER A 174 -9.87 3.66 -8.69
CA SER A 174 -10.31 2.48 -9.43
C SER A 174 -11.05 2.81 -10.73
N LEU A 175 -11.73 3.96 -10.77
CA LEU A 175 -12.52 4.42 -11.91
C LEU A 175 -11.69 5.22 -12.92
N GLU A 176 -10.59 5.85 -12.50
CA GLU A 176 -9.61 6.46 -13.38
C GLU A 176 -8.77 5.39 -14.09
N PRO A 177 -9.00 5.09 -15.38
CA PRO A 177 -8.23 4.08 -16.07
C PRO A 177 -6.93 4.71 -16.57
N ALA A 178 -5.79 4.26 -16.03
CA ALA A 178 -4.52 4.11 -16.75
C ALA A 178 -4.12 5.20 -17.79
N LEU A 179 -4.15 6.49 -17.44
CA LEU A 179 -3.56 7.56 -18.27
C LEU A 179 -2.05 7.77 -18.04
N THR A 180 -1.41 6.99 -17.18
CA THR A 180 0.03 7.07 -16.90
C THR A 180 0.64 5.68 -16.81
N LYS A 181 0.61 4.93 -17.91
CA LYS A 181 1.72 4.03 -18.19
C LYS A 181 2.73 4.85 -18.99
N PRO A 182 3.87 5.30 -18.43
CA PRO A 182 4.91 5.87 -19.28
C PRO A 182 5.21 4.81 -20.35
N GLU A 183 5.06 5.19 -21.62
CA GLU A 183 5.47 4.35 -22.72
C GLU A 183 6.93 3.93 -22.48
N PRO A 184 7.29 2.65 -22.61
CA PRO A 184 8.69 2.33 -22.78
C PRO A 184 9.09 2.91 -24.13
N GLU A 185 9.82 4.02 -24.11
CA GLU A 185 10.48 4.56 -25.30
C GLU A 185 11.30 3.42 -25.93
N SER A 186 10.75 2.85 -27.01
CA SER A 186 11.45 1.91 -27.86
C SER A 186 11.85 2.64 -29.13
N SER A 187 13.17 2.82 -29.26
CA SER A 187 13.91 2.92 -30.52
C SER A 187 13.68 4.14 -31.42
N SER A 188 14.53 5.15 -31.22
CA SER A 188 15.16 5.84 -32.34
C SER A 188 16.61 5.38 -32.45
N GLN A 189 16.83 4.41 -33.33
CA GLN A 189 18.14 4.07 -33.87
C GLN A 189 18.69 5.27 -34.64
N GLN A 190 19.87 5.75 -34.26
CA GLN A 190 20.80 6.39 -35.19
C GLN A 190 22.19 5.82 -34.94
N GLN A 191 22.52 4.79 -35.72
CA GLN A 191 23.90 4.54 -36.13
C GLN A 191 24.32 5.65 -37.11
N PRO A 192 25.62 5.98 -37.15
CA PRO A 192 26.28 6.15 -38.42
C PRO A 192 27.32 5.05 -38.65
N VAL A 193 27.28 4.57 -39.88
CA VAL A 193 28.09 3.51 -40.48
C VAL A 193 29.52 4.02 -40.73
N ALA A 194 30.46 3.07 -40.66
CA ALA A 194 31.90 3.20 -40.77
C ALA A 194 32.42 3.99 -41.99
N ALA A 195 33.56 4.67 -41.79
CA ALA A 195 34.58 4.84 -42.80
C ALA A 195 35.95 4.50 -42.18
N SER A 196 36.44 3.32 -42.54
CA SER A 196 37.81 2.86 -42.37
C SER A 196 38.80 3.80 -43.07
N ASN A 197 39.97 4.06 -42.48
CA ASN A 197 41.25 3.60 -43.05
C ASN A 197 42.53 4.25 -42.46
N ILE A 198 43.49 3.35 -42.19
CA ILE A 198 44.93 3.44 -42.49
C ILE A 198 45.84 4.22 -41.52
N SER A 199 46.62 3.40 -40.80
CA SER A 199 48.08 3.46 -40.59
C SER A 199 48.77 4.82 -40.51
N GLN A 200 49.50 5.04 -39.40
CA GLN A 200 50.97 5.07 -39.45
C GLN A 200 51.58 5.08 -38.04
N GLN A 201 52.63 4.27 -37.91
CA GLN A 201 53.63 4.31 -36.86
C GLN A 201 54.15 5.74 -36.65
N GLN A 202 54.64 6.07 -35.45
CA GLN A 202 56.07 6.36 -35.20
C GLN A 202 56.35 6.86 -33.78
N HIS A 203 57.29 6.17 -33.13
CA HIS A 203 58.36 6.68 -32.25
C HIS A 203 58.05 7.37 -30.90
N LEU A 204 58.42 6.62 -29.84
CA LEU A 204 59.14 7.15 -28.66
C LEU A 204 60.40 7.94 -29.10
N PRO A 205 60.83 8.97 -28.35
CA PRO A 205 61.82 8.69 -27.31
C PRO A 205 61.69 9.48 -25.99
N VAL A 206 62.10 8.77 -24.94
CA VAL A 206 62.73 9.23 -23.69
C VAL A 206 63.66 10.43 -23.92
N THR A 207 63.62 11.43 -23.04
CA THR A 207 64.83 12.14 -22.60
C THR A 207 64.80 12.44 -21.10
N PRO A 208 65.98 12.56 -20.45
CA PRO A 208 66.15 12.50 -19.01
C PRO A 208 66.62 13.82 -18.36
N SER A 209 66.49 13.87 -17.03
CA SER A 209 67.38 14.52 -16.05
C SER A 209 67.52 16.06 -15.93
N LEU A 210 67.30 16.48 -14.67
CA LEU A 210 68.11 17.40 -13.83
C LEU A 210 68.25 18.88 -14.23
N THR A 211 67.62 19.76 -13.45
CA THR A 211 68.33 20.64 -12.48
C THR A 211 67.37 21.08 -11.38
#